data_AF-A0A7S1W9H8-F1
#
_entry.id   AF-A0A7S1W9H8-F1
#
_cell.length_a   1.000
_cell.length_b   1.000
_cell.length_c   1.000
_cell.angle_alpha   90.00
_cell.angle_beta   90.00
_cell.angle_gamma   90.00
#
_symmetry.space_group_name_H-M   'P 1'
#
loop_
_entity.id
_entity.type
_entity.pdbx_description
1 polymer ?
#
loop_
_entity_poly.entity_id
_entity_poly.type
_entity_poly.pdbx_seq_one_letter_code
_entity_poly.pdbx_strand_id
1 'polypeptide(L)'
;MERLLVQNLGKPPYWEKQLSIFMSDLEDEEKKEACQKIYVRFFELAPQGQDFFKQSTTRLLYIAGRILDMTLELYREPWKMVEAISAVGLRHVGYGISTELFGPFLTAHFDVIASMTEDAGVVEAYQSSLGLIAKILIRTINEGSTIVMKAINANSTRKLRSALAFAPRCSRVESLLNIQ
;
A
#
# COMPACT_ATOMS: atom_id res chain seq x y z
N MET A 1 -5.28 21.91 5.49
CA MET A 1 -5.25 21.26 4.16
C MET A 1 -4.66 22.20 3.11
N GLU A 2 -5.11 23.46 3.03
CA GLU A 2 -4.54 24.50 2.15
C GLU A 2 -3.02 24.66 2.22
N ARG A 3 -2.43 24.70 3.42
CA ARG A 3 -0.97 24.90 3.58
C ARG A 3 -0.12 23.80 2.90
N LEU A 4 -0.59 22.55 2.91
CA LEU A 4 0.09 21.43 2.24
C LEU A 4 -0.14 21.44 0.73
N LEU A 5 -1.32 21.85 0.28
CA LEU A 5 -1.62 22.02 -1.15
C LEU A 5 -0.75 23.12 -1.76
N VAL A 6 -0.60 24.25 -1.07
CA VAL A 6 0.27 25.36 -1.50
C VAL A 6 1.75 24.94 -1.52
N GLN A 7 2.21 24.14 -0.54
CA GLN A 7 3.58 23.64 -0.50
C GLN A 7 3.92 22.64 -1.62
N ASN A 8 2.93 21.90 -2.11
CA ASN A 8 3.12 20.87 -3.13
C ASN A 8 2.69 21.34 -4.53
N LEU A 9 2.16 22.56 -4.66
CA LEU A 9 1.69 23.08 -5.94
C LEU A 9 2.87 23.19 -6.93
N GLY A 10 2.73 22.62 -8.11
CA GLY A 10 3.76 22.66 -9.16
C GLY A 10 4.95 21.71 -8.98
N LYS A 11 5.08 21.03 -7.83
CA LYS A 11 6.12 20.01 -7.61
C LYS A 11 5.92 18.68 -8.39
N PRO A 12 4.69 18.18 -8.65
CA PRO A 12 4.50 16.86 -9.26
C PRO A 12 5.22 16.65 -10.62
N PRO A 13 5.22 17.59 -11.58
CA PRO A 13 5.97 17.41 -12.83
C PRO A 13 7.49 17.33 -12.63
N TYR A 14 8.02 18.09 -11.66
CA TYR A 14 9.44 18.03 -11.31
C TYR A 14 9.78 16.68 -10.66
N TRP A 15 8.96 16.23 -9.71
CA TRP A 15 9.12 14.94 -9.05
C TRP A 15 9.00 13.76 -10.01
N GLU A 16 8.03 13.80 -10.93
CA GLU A 16 7.89 12.79 -11.99
C GLU A 16 9.18 12.68 -12.81
N LYS A 17 9.73 13.82 -13.24
CA LYS A 17 10.95 13.84 -14.05
C LYS A 17 12.14 13.25 -13.30
N GLN A 18 12.38 13.67 -12.05
CA GLN A 18 13.51 13.16 -11.26
C GLN A 18 13.37 11.66 -11.00
N LEU A 19 12.18 11.23 -10.59
CA LEU A 19 11.93 9.82 -10.33
C LEU A 19 12.03 8.97 -11.59
N SER A 20 11.59 9.49 -12.75
CA SER A 20 11.70 8.80 -14.03
C SER A 20 13.15 8.59 -14.46
N ILE A 21 14.03 9.58 -14.25
CA ILE A 21 15.46 9.48 -14.58
C ILE A 21 16.12 8.44 -13.67
N PHE A 22 15.90 8.57 -12.35
CA PHE A 22 16.43 7.61 -11.38
C PHE A 22 16.00 6.16 -11.71
N MET A 23 14.72 5.94 -12.00
CA MET A 23 14.21 4.60 -12.33
C MET A 23 14.71 4.06 -13.67
N SER A 24 15.06 4.92 -14.63
CA SER A 24 15.67 4.48 -15.90
C SER A 24 17.15 4.16 -15.77
N ASP A 25 17.84 4.83 -14.84
CA ASP A 25 19.28 4.65 -14.63
C ASP A 25 19.59 3.37 -13.82
N LEU A 26 18.63 2.89 -13.03
CA LEU A 26 18.77 1.63 -12.28
C LEU A 26 18.72 0.40 -13.18
N GLU A 27 19.76 -0.42 -13.11
CA GLU A 27 19.82 -1.73 -13.76
C GLU A 27 18.84 -2.73 -13.13
N ASP A 28 18.50 -3.79 -13.87
CA ASP A 28 17.54 -4.80 -13.40
C ASP A 28 18.03 -5.53 -12.14
N GLU A 29 19.34 -5.75 -12.01
CA GLU A 29 19.90 -6.41 -10.82
C GLU A 29 19.87 -5.47 -9.60
N GLU A 30 20.15 -4.17 -9.79
CA GLU A 30 20.05 -3.17 -8.72
C GLU A 30 18.60 -3.03 -8.22
N LYS A 31 17.63 -3.02 -9.13
CA LYS A 31 16.18 -3.00 -8.77
C LYS A 31 15.81 -4.22 -7.95
N LYS A 32 16.29 -5.39 -8.35
CA LYS A 32 16.04 -6.66 -7.65
C LYS A 32 16.70 -6.70 -6.28
N GLU A 33 17.93 -6.21 -6.17
CA GLU A 33 18.63 -6.08 -4.89
C GLU A 33 17.89 -5.11 -3.95
N ALA A 34 17.45 -3.95 -4.46
CA ALA A 34 16.64 -3.00 -3.71
C ALA A 34 15.34 -3.66 -3.19
N CYS A 35 14.63 -4.39 -4.05
CA CYS A 35 13.43 -5.14 -3.67
C CYS A 35 13.69 -6.16 -2.55
N GLN A 36 14.84 -6.84 -2.57
CA GLN A 36 15.22 -7.77 -1.50
C GLN A 36 15.49 -7.02 -0.19
N LYS A 37 16.29 -5.96 -0.25
CA LYS A 37 16.64 -5.12 0.91
C LYS A 37 15.39 -4.52 1.57
N ILE A 38 14.38 -4.14 0.79
CA ILE A 38 13.11 -3.62 1.30
C ILE A 38 12.42 -4.63 2.21
N TYR A 39 12.29 -5.89 1.79
CA TYR A 39 11.63 -6.91 2.63
C TYR A 39 12.45 -7.28 3.85
N VAL A 40 13.78 -7.41 3.69
CA VAL A 40 14.68 -7.65 4.83
C VAL A 40 14.50 -6.56 5.87
N ARG A 41 14.58 -5.30 5.45
CA ARG A 41 14.43 -4.14 6.33
C ARG A 41 13.03 -4.07 6.95
N PHE A 42 11.99 -4.37 6.18
CA PHE A 42 10.63 -4.40 6.70
C PHE A 42 10.45 -5.46 7.80
N PHE A 43 10.98 -6.67 7.59
CA PHE A 43 10.88 -7.74 8.58
C PHE A 43 11.75 -7.52 9.82
N GLU A 44 12.81 -6.72 9.73
CA GLU A 44 13.52 -6.20 10.91
C GLU A 44 12.66 -5.22 11.71
N LEU A 45 11.98 -4.29 11.03
CA LEU A 45 11.17 -3.26 11.67
C LEU A 45 9.84 -3.81 12.22
N ALA A 46 9.26 -4.79 11.54
CA ALA A 46 7.99 -5.42 11.91
C ALA A 46 8.04 -6.94 11.64
N PRO A 47 8.65 -7.73 12.54
CA PRO A 47 8.77 -9.18 12.38
C PRO A 47 7.42 -9.90 12.19
N GLN A 48 6.38 -9.42 12.88
CA GLN A 48 5.01 -9.90 12.75
C GLN A 48 4.42 -9.76 11.33
N GLY A 49 5.04 -8.94 10.46
CA GLY A 49 4.68 -8.86 9.05
C GLY A 49 4.86 -10.19 8.32
N GLN A 50 5.84 -11.01 8.71
CA GLN A 50 6.17 -12.28 8.05
C GLN A 50 4.99 -13.25 7.96
N ASP A 51 4.09 -13.24 8.94
CA ASP A 51 2.91 -14.13 9.01
C ASP A 51 1.95 -13.95 7.80
N PHE A 52 2.01 -12.79 7.16
CA PHE A 52 1.18 -12.43 6.00
C PHE A 52 1.83 -12.78 4.65
N PHE A 53 3.15 -13.03 4.60
CA PHE A 53 3.87 -13.26 3.35
C PHE A 53 4.13 -14.77 3.11
N LYS A 54 3.12 -15.45 2.55
CA LYS A 54 3.16 -16.89 2.24
C LYS A 54 3.61 -17.23 0.81
N GLN A 55 3.98 -16.22 0.03
CA GLN A 55 4.32 -16.36 -1.39
C GLN A 55 5.82 -16.66 -1.57
N SER A 56 6.20 -17.17 -2.73
CA SER A 56 7.62 -17.40 -3.07
C SER A 56 8.39 -16.08 -3.11
N THR A 57 9.70 -16.12 -2.82
CA THR A 57 10.59 -14.95 -2.92
C THR A 57 10.48 -14.26 -4.27
N THR A 58 10.45 -15.01 -5.37
CA THR A 58 10.26 -14.46 -6.72
C THR A 58 8.99 -13.61 -6.84
N ARG A 59 7.87 -14.08 -6.24
CA ARG A 59 6.62 -13.33 -6.25
C ARG A 59 6.70 -12.07 -5.38
N LEU A 60 7.40 -12.12 -4.24
CA LEU A 60 7.61 -10.95 -3.39
C LEU A 60 8.41 -9.86 -4.11
N LEU A 61 9.50 -10.24 -4.78
CA LEU A 61 10.33 -9.31 -5.54
C LEU A 61 9.55 -8.69 -6.71
N TYR A 62 8.74 -9.49 -7.41
CA TYR A 62 7.82 -8.95 -8.43
C TYR A 62 6.86 -7.91 -7.84
N ILE A 63 6.27 -8.18 -6.67
CA ILE A 63 5.36 -7.23 -6.01
C ILE A 63 6.10 -5.94 -5.62
N ALA A 64 7.30 -6.03 -5.05
CA ALA A 64 8.10 -4.85 -4.71
C ALA A 64 8.46 -4.03 -5.95
N GLY A 65 8.86 -4.68 -7.06
CA GLY A 65 9.09 -4.01 -8.34
C GLY A 65 7.84 -3.28 -8.83
N ARG A 66 6.67 -3.91 -8.76
CA ARG A 66 5.40 -3.24 -9.11
C ARG A 66 5.08 -2.05 -8.22
N ILE A 67 5.45 -2.07 -6.93
CA ILE A 67 5.28 -0.92 -6.05
C ILE A 67 6.20 0.24 -6.50
N LEU A 68 7.44 -0.05 -6.89
CA LEU A 68 8.34 0.95 -7.48
C LEU A 68 7.71 1.58 -8.73
N ASP A 69 7.21 0.77 -9.66
CA ASP A 69 6.57 1.29 -10.87
C ASP A 69 5.33 2.15 -10.55
N MET A 70 4.50 1.71 -9.61
CA MET A 70 3.30 2.43 -9.19
C MET A 70 3.62 3.83 -8.62
N THR A 71 4.79 4.02 -8.01
CA THR A 71 5.20 5.33 -7.50
C THR A 71 5.40 6.35 -8.61
N LEU A 72 5.92 5.91 -9.76
CA LEU A 72 6.06 6.73 -10.95
C LEU A 72 4.74 6.87 -11.73
N GLU A 73 4.00 5.77 -11.90
CA GLU A 73 2.70 5.76 -12.59
C GLU A 73 1.68 6.70 -11.92
N LEU A 74 1.77 6.88 -10.59
CA LEU A 74 0.90 7.80 -9.84
C LEU A 74 1.02 9.25 -10.28
N TYR A 75 2.21 9.68 -10.71
CA TYR A 75 2.41 11.03 -11.24
C TYR A 75 1.83 11.21 -12.65
N ARG A 76 1.85 10.14 -13.44
CA ARG A 76 1.39 10.16 -14.85
C ARG A 76 -0.12 10.01 -14.96
N GLU A 77 -0.69 9.02 -14.29
CA GLU A 77 -2.10 8.61 -14.43
C GLU A 77 -2.75 8.45 -13.04
N PRO A 78 -2.87 9.53 -12.25
CA PRO A 78 -3.30 9.44 -10.85
C PRO A 78 -4.70 8.82 -10.67
N TRP A 79 -5.64 9.08 -11.58
CA TRP A 79 -7.00 8.52 -11.48
C TRP A 79 -7.04 7.01 -11.65
N LYS A 80 -6.33 6.46 -12.66
CA LYS A 80 -6.21 5.01 -12.85
C LYS A 80 -5.51 4.36 -11.67
N MET A 81 -4.50 5.04 -11.11
CA MET A 81 -3.80 4.54 -9.95
C MET A 81 -4.70 4.49 -8.71
N VAL A 82 -5.56 5.48 -8.47
CA VAL A 82 -6.53 5.41 -7.37
C VAL A 82 -7.42 4.17 -7.48
N GLU A 83 -7.93 3.85 -8.66
CA GLU A 83 -8.75 2.65 -8.88
C GLU A 83 -7.94 1.37 -8.64
N ALA A 84 -6.75 1.26 -9.23
CA ALA A 84 -5.88 0.09 -9.09
C ALA A 84 -5.43 -0.15 -7.64
N ILE A 85 -5.04 0.92 -6.93
CA ILE A 85 -4.62 0.88 -5.53
C ILE A 85 -5.81 0.52 -4.65
N SER A 86 -6.99 1.08 -4.89
CA SER A 86 -8.20 0.72 -4.14
C SER A 86 -8.55 -0.76 -4.31
N ALA A 87 -8.46 -1.30 -5.53
CA ALA A 87 -8.66 -2.72 -5.78
C ALA A 87 -7.65 -3.61 -5.01
N VAL A 88 -6.39 -3.17 -4.87
CA VAL A 88 -5.41 -3.83 -4.00
C VAL A 88 -5.80 -3.73 -2.53
N GLY A 89 -6.30 -2.57 -2.09
CA GLY A 89 -6.77 -2.33 -0.72
C GLY A 89 -7.91 -3.25 -0.31
N LEU A 90 -8.89 -3.48 -1.19
CA LEU A 90 -9.98 -4.43 -0.94
C LEU A 90 -9.48 -5.88 -0.78
N ARG A 91 -8.43 -6.27 -1.52
CA ARG A 91 -7.77 -7.57 -1.28
C ARG A 91 -7.10 -7.63 0.10
N HIS A 92 -6.52 -6.53 0.56
CA HIS A 92 -5.91 -6.46 1.91
C HIS A 92 -6.95 -6.61 3.02
N VAL A 93 -8.18 -6.11 2.80
CA VAL A 93 -9.32 -6.41 3.68
C VAL A 93 -9.59 -7.92 3.73
N GLY A 94 -9.60 -8.57 2.55
CA GLY A 94 -9.71 -10.03 2.39
C GLY A 94 -8.68 -10.82 3.17
N TYR A 95 -7.45 -10.33 3.23
CA TYR A 95 -6.34 -10.98 3.94
C TYR A 95 -6.29 -10.61 5.43
N GLY A 96 -7.09 -9.64 5.88
CA GLY A 96 -7.07 -9.16 7.26
C GLY A 96 -5.76 -8.46 7.64
N ILE A 97 -5.13 -7.75 6.70
CA ILE A 97 -3.87 -7.03 6.96
C ILE A 97 -4.11 -5.89 7.95
N SER A 98 -3.28 -5.80 8.99
CA SER A 98 -3.30 -4.66 9.92
C SER A 98 -2.73 -3.40 9.25
N THR A 99 -3.43 -2.28 9.39
CA THR A 99 -2.98 -0.97 8.88
C THR A 99 -1.73 -0.47 9.59
N GLU A 100 -1.39 -1.02 10.77
CA GLU A 100 -0.17 -0.70 11.52
C GLU A 100 1.10 -1.15 10.82
N LEU A 101 1.01 -2.15 9.93
CA LEU A 101 2.16 -2.66 9.18
C LEU A 101 2.62 -1.71 8.06
N PHE A 102 1.78 -0.77 7.65
CA PHE A 102 2.10 0.15 6.55
C PHE A 102 3.19 1.15 6.93
N GLY A 103 3.22 1.64 8.18
CA GLY A 103 4.25 2.58 8.64
C GLY A 103 5.67 2.00 8.55
N PRO A 104 5.93 0.82 9.15
CA PRO A 104 7.20 0.11 9.00
C PRO A 104 7.54 -0.22 7.54
N PHE A 105 6.55 -0.59 6.73
CA PHE A 105 6.77 -0.90 5.31
C PHE A 105 7.21 0.32 4.51
N LEU A 106 6.56 1.48 4.71
CA LEU A 106 6.98 2.76 4.12
C LEU A 106 8.40 3.15 4.55
N THR A 107 8.73 2.93 5.82
CA THR A 107 10.06 3.24 6.37
C THR A 107 11.13 2.38 5.71
N ALA A 108 10.88 1.07 5.55
CA ALA A 108 11.80 0.17 4.87
C ALA A 108 12.07 0.58 3.42
N HIS A 109 11.02 0.99 2.70
CA HIS A 109 11.13 1.53 1.35
C HIS A 109 11.97 2.82 1.31
N PHE A 110 11.72 3.75 2.24
CA PHE A 110 12.47 5.01 2.32
C PHE A 110 13.94 4.78 2.65
N ASP A 111 14.26 3.97 3.66
CA ASP A 111 15.63 3.64 4.07
C ASP A 111 16.44 3.09 2.89
N VAL A 112 15.84 2.19 2.10
CA VAL A 112 16.50 1.57 0.95
C VAL A 112 16.72 2.57 -0.18
N ILE A 113 15.70 3.32 -0.60
CA ILE A 113 15.85 4.29 -1.70
C ILE A 113 16.82 5.41 -1.31
N ALA A 114 16.75 5.91 -0.07
CA ALA A 114 17.69 6.92 0.41
C ALA A 114 19.15 6.41 0.47
N SER A 115 19.37 5.09 0.58
CA SER A 115 20.72 4.51 0.50
C SER A 115 21.26 4.39 -0.92
N MET A 116 20.40 4.53 -1.94
CA MET A 116 20.75 4.35 -3.35
C MET A 116 20.98 5.67 -4.09
N THR A 117 20.59 6.80 -3.52
CA THR A 117 20.75 8.12 -4.15
C THR A 117 21.00 9.20 -3.12
N GLU A 118 21.85 10.18 -3.47
CA GLU A 118 22.07 11.40 -2.70
C GLU A 118 21.11 12.53 -3.11
N ASP A 119 20.36 12.35 -4.21
CA ASP A 119 19.42 13.36 -4.69
C ASP A 119 18.17 13.42 -3.81
N ALA A 120 18.10 14.48 -2.99
CA ALA A 120 16.97 14.76 -2.12
C ALA A 120 15.64 14.90 -2.91
N GLY A 121 15.67 15.33 -4.18
CA GLY A 121 14.49 15.45 -5.03
C GLY A 121 13.87 14.10 -5.38
N VAL A 122 14.69 13.09 -5.65
CA VAL A 122 14.24 11.71 -5.91
C VAL A 122 13.63 11.11 -4.66
N VAL A 123 14.30 11.29 -3.51
CA VAL A 123 13.83 10.78 -2.22
C VAL A 123 12.50 11.43 -1.83
N GLU A 124 12.35 12.75 -1.99
CA GLU A 124 11.09 13.48 -1.72
C GLU A 124 9.97 13.02 -2.66
N ALA A 125 10.26 12.86 -3.96
CA ALA A 125 9.30 12.35 -4.94
C ALA A 125 8.82 10.94 -4.57
N TYR A 126 9.75 10.05 -4.28
CA TYR A 126 9.44 8.67 -3.91
C TYR A 126 8.61 8.59 -2.62
N GLN A 127 9.00 9.34 -1.59
CA GLN A 127 8.28 9.40 -0.31
C GLN A 127 6.87 9.96 -0.48
N SER A 128 6.71 11.01 -1.29
CA SER A 128 5.42 11.65 -1.55
C SER A 128 4.45 10.70 -2.26
N SER A 129 4.89 10.07 -3.33
CA SER A 129 4.09 9.12 -4.11
C SER A 129 3.75 7.85 -3.32
N LEU A 130 4.73 7.20 -2.69
CA LEU A 130 4.51 6.01 -1.88
C LEU A 130 3.60 6.31 -0.67
N GLY A 131 3.79 7.46 -0.04
CA GLY A 131 2.92 7.93 1.05
C GLY A 131 1.48 8.15 0.60
N LEU A 132 1.25 8.60 -0.63
CA LEU A 132 -0.10 8.72 -1.19
C LEU A 132 -0.71 7.34 -1.49
N ILE A 133 0.06 6.40 -2.05
CA ILE A 133 -0.37 5.01 -2.24
C ILE A 133 -0.83 4.40 -0.92
N ALA A 134 -0.02 4.50 0.13
CA ALA A 134 -0.36 3.97 1.45
C ALA A 134 -1.62 4.62 2.04
N LYS A 135 -1.79 5.94 1.88
CA LYS A 135 -3.01 6.63 2.34
C LYS A 135 -4.26 6.14 1.62
N ILE A 136 -4.18 5.91 0.30
CA ILE A 136 -5.30 5.34 -0.47
C ILE A 136 -5.59 3.92 0.04
N LEU A 137 -4.57 3.06 0.19
CA LEU A 137 -4.73 1.70 0.71
C LEU A 137 -5.37 1.67 2.10
N ILE A 138 -4.83 2.44 3.04
CA ILE A 138 -5.34 2.49 4.41
C ILE A 138 -6.79 2.98 4.43
N ARG A 139 -7.12 3.99 3.62
CA ARG A 139 -8.50 4.47 3.49
C ARG A 139 -9.41 3.36 2.99
N THR A 140 -9.06 2.70 1.89
CA THR A 140 -9.85 1.60 1.33
C THR A 140 -9.98 0.44 2.32
N ILE A 141 -8.93 0.11 3.07
CA ILE A 141 -8.98 -0.95 4.09
C ILE A 141 -9.94 -0.57 5.21
N ASN A 142 -9.88 0.67 5.70
CA ASN A 142 -10.76 1.12 6.76
C ASN A 142 -12.23 1.16 6.32
N GLU A 143 -12.50 1.60 5.09
CA GLU A 143 -13.85 1.64 4.51
C GLU A 143 -14.39 0.22 4.23
N GLY A 144 -13.56 -0.69 3.70
CA GLY A 144 -13.95 -2.07 3.39
C GLY A 144 -13.95 -3.03 4.58
N SER A 145 -13.28 -2.71 5.70
CA SER A 145 -13.22 -3.54 6.91
C SER A 145 -14.51 -3.46 7.75
N THR A 146 -15.63 -3.85 7.16
CA THR A 146 -16.94 -3.90 7.81
C THR A 146 -16.94 -4.86 9.00
N ILE A 147 -17.92 -4.72 9.90
CA ILE A 147 -18.08 -5.62 11.07
C ILE A 147 -18.27 -7.06 10.62
N VAL A 148 -18.97 -7.28 9.50
CA VAL A 148 -19.14 -8.59 8.85
C VAL A 148 -17.78 -9.11 8.40
N MET A 149 -16.98 -8.29 7.71
CA MET A 149 -15.68 -8.70 7.20
C MET A 149 -14.67 -9.02 8.30
N LYS A 150 -14.64 -8.23 9.37
CA LYS A 150 -13.86 -8.53 10.58
C LYS A 150 -14.27 -9.85 11.24
N ALA A 151 -15.57 -10.17 11.24
CA ALA A 151 -16.07 -11.43 11.78
C ALA A 151 -15.70 -12.64 10.91
N ILE A 152 -15.70 -12.47 9.59
CA ILE A 152 -15.24 -13.48 8.61
C ILE A 152 -13.74 -13.74 8.79
N ASN A 153 -12.91 -12.69 8.84
CA ASN A 153 -11.47 -12.82 9.04
C ASN A 153 -11.11 -13.49 10.37
N ALA A 154 -11.92 -13.27 11.42
CA ALA A 154 -11.77 -13.93 12.72
C ALA A 154 -12.34 -15.36 12.76
N ASN A 155 -12.89 -15.88 11.65
CA ASN A 155 -13.56 -17.17 11.53
C ASN A 155 -14.51 -17.47 12.71
N SER A 156 -15.30 -16.48 13.13
CA SER A 156 -16.10 -16.57 14.37
C SER A 156 -17.59 -16.44 14.08
N THR A 157 -18.31 -17.56 14.18
CA THR A 157 -19.77 -17.61 14.00
C THR A 157 -20.51 -16.70 15.00
N ARG A 158 -19.99 -16.58 16.23
CA ARG A 158 -20.53 -15.68 17.26
C ARG A 158 -20.39 -14.21 16.86
N LYS A 159 -19.19 -13.80 16.42
CA LYS A 159 -18.96 -12.42 15.95
C LYS A 159 -19.80 -12.12 14.71
N LEU A 160 -19.95 -13.08 13.80
CA LEU A 160 -20.75 -12.93 12.59
C LEU A 160 -22.23 -12.74 12.91
N ARG A 161 -22.81 -13.58 13.78
CA ARG A 161 -24.20 -13.42 14.23
C ARG A 161 -24.43 -12.08 14.92
N SER A 162 -23.47 -11.64 15.74
CA SER A 162 -23.53 -10.32 16.39
C SER A 162 -23.46 -9.18 15.38
N ALA A 163 -22.57 -9.27 14.38
CA ALA A 163 -22.43 -8.28 13.32
C ALA A 163 -23.74 -8.13 12.53
N LEU A 164 -24.38 -9.26 12.20
CA LEU A 164 -25.65 -9.29 11.47
C LEU A 164 -26.84 -8.81 12.30
N ALA A 165 -26.74 -8.85 13.63
CA ALA A 165 -27.80 -8.35 14.50
C ALA A 165 -27.99 -6.83 14.38
N PHE A 166 -26.91 -6.09 14.07
CA PHE A 166 -26.93 -4.64 13.85
C PHE A 166 -27.52 -4.24 12.49
N ALA A 167 -27.54 -5.15 11.52
CA ALA A 167 -28.20 -4.91 10.24
C ALA A 167 -29.74 -5.01 10.39
N PRO A 168 -30.52 -4.12 9.72
CA PRO A 168 -31.97 -4.13 9.77
C PRO A 168 -32.56 -5.53 9.50
N ARG A 169 -33.60 -5.89 10.25
CA ARG A 169 -34.36 -7.12 10.01
C ARG A 169 -34.92 -7.02 8.58
N CYS A 170 -34.64 -8.02 7.73
CA CYS A 170 -34.91 -8.08 6.27
C CYS A 170 -33.80 -7.62 5.30
N SER A 171 -32.73 -6.94 5.73
CA SER A 171 -31.57 -6.61 4.86
C SER A 171 -30.27 -7.31 5.26
N ARG A 172 -30.35 -8.25 6.23
CA ARG A 172 -29.18 -8.98 6.76
C ARG A 172 -28.51 -9.87 5.71
N VAL A 173 -29.30 -10.46 4.81
CA VAL A 173 -28.79 -11.30 3.72
C VAL A 173 -28.10 -10.43 2.67
N GLU A 174 -28.66 -9.27 2.34
CA GLU A 174 -27.99 -8.30 1.46
C GLU A 174 -26.70 -7.76 2.09
N SER A 175 -26.69 -7.52 3.40
CA SER A 175 -25.48 -7.08 4.13
C SER A 175 -24.38 -8.16 4.18
N LEU A 176 -24.76 -9.43 4.03
CA LEU A 176 -23.82 -10.56 3.85
C LEU A 176 -23.28 -10.64 2.43
N LEU A 177 -24.06 -10.21 1.43
CA LEU A 177 -23.69 -10.27 0.01
C LEU A 177 -22.91 -9.03 -0.44
N ASN A 178 -23.13 -7.88 0.19
CA ASN A 178 -22.42 -6.63 -0.05
C ASN A 178 -21.08 -6.55 0.71
N ILE A 179 -20.32 -7.63 0.68
CA ILE A 179 -18.90 -7.61 1.08
C ILE A 179 -18.14 -7.12 -0.16
N GLN A 180 -18.19 -5.82 -0.41
CA GLN A 180 -17.41 -5.15 -1.46
C GLN A 180 -16.22 -4.44 -0.85
#